data_AF-A0A7R9LQ32-F1
#
_entry.id   AF-A0A7R9LQ32-F1
#
_cell.length_a   1.000
_cell.length_b   1.000
_cell.length_c   1.000
_cell.angle_alpha   90.00
_cell.angle_beta   90.00
_cell.angle_gamma   90.00
#
_symmetry.space_group_name_H-M   'P 1'
#
loop_
_entity.id
_entity.type
_entity.pdbx_description
1 polymer ?
#
loop_
_entity_poly.entity_id
_entity_poly.type
_entity_poly.pdbx_seq_one_letter_code
_entity_poly.pdbx_strand_id
1 'polypeptide(L)'
;YCPLDLFSGCPQRTQTALRALIRDPQNNFRVFRDSHHVFGDSAAADSSALSPLLRDFCGQSEDDVEGALCRLVAKALALRVDTSRPEDEALMAEEECDLHHNSNHCFCTSEHALTSGSVLDCVLRAQRLDAIDSEVALQLLQRVNSNDVWTPPTLDAADQSEDLALKVFRFLVSLTAKDLSIMITMQRLEAGADVTSLPSRHLIGDAERQYLASIRIIDLDQKSDQKIKRTFSKDMRMIAAFNTSAKNNNNNNSV
;
A
#
# COMPACT_ATOMS: atom_id res chain seq x y z
N TYR A 1 -5.50 -6.96 -9.28
CA TYR A 1 -5.22 -6.45 -7.91
C TYR A 1 -6.08 -5.23 -7.65
N CYS A 2 -6.60 -5.05 -6.43
CA CYS A 2 -7.36 -3.87 -6.02
C CYS A 2 -6.73 -3.27 -4.75
N PRO A 3 -6.22 -2.03 -4.77
CA PRO A 3 -5.65 -1.40 -3.57
C PRO A 3 -6.66 -1.26 -2.44
N LEU A 4 -7.94 -0.99 -2.75
CA LEU A 4 -8.98 -0.87 -1.73
C LEU A 4 -9.18 -2.16 -0.94
N ASP A 5 -8.96 -3.32 -1.57
CA ASP A 5 -9.02 -4.61 -0.88
C ASP A 5 -7.82 -4.79 0.06
N LEU A 6 -6.61 -4.35 -0.33
CA LEU A 6 -5.41 -4.41 0.50
C LEU A 6 -5.47 -3.47 1.71
N PHE A 7 -5.99 -2.25 1.52
CA PHE A 7 -6.10 -1.22 2.56
C PHE A 7 -7.41 -1.31 3.37
N SER A 8 -8.21 -2.36 3.19
CA SER A 8 -9.54 -2.49 3.82
C SER A 8 -9.51 -2.84 5.31
N GLY A 9 -8.41 -3.39 5.81
CA GLY A 9 -8.37 -4.04 7.13
C GLY A 9 -9.12 -5.38 7.20
N CYS A 10 -9.80 -5.80 6.13
CA CYS A 10 -10.54 -7.06 6.07
C CYS A 10 -9.60 -8.20 5.65
N PRO A 11 -9.42 -9.27 6.46
CA PRO A 11 -8.50 -10.36 6.14
C PRO A 11 -8.79 -11.06 4.80
N GLN A 12 -10.07 -11.25 4.44
CA GLN A 12 -10.47 -11.91 3.20
C GLN A 12 -10.14 -11.05 1.96
N ARG A 13 -10.40 -9.74 2.03
CA ARG A 13 -10.09 -8.80 0.96
C ARG A 13 -8.58 -8.60 0.81
N THR A 14 -7.86 -8.48 1.92
CA THR A 14 -6.39 -8.45 1.92
C THR A 14 -5.81 -9.69 1.25
N GLN A 15 -6.30 -10.89 1.58
CA GLN A 15 -5.84 -12.12 0.95
C GLN A 15 -6.16 -12.16 -0.56
N THR A 16 -7.34 -11.66 -0.95
CA THR A 16 -7.73 -11.55 -2.37
C THR A 16 -6.81 -10.59 -3.13
N ALA A 17 -6.47 -9.45 -2.53
CA ALA A 17 -5.54 -8.49 -3.11
C ALA A 17 -4.13 -9.09 -3.29
N LEU A 18 -3.62 -9.78 -2.26
CA LEU A 18 -2.31 -10.42 -2.29
C LEU A 18 -2.24 -11.55 -3.33
N ARG A 19 -3.26 -12.43 -3.40
CA ARG A 19 -3.33 -13.45 -4.46
C ARG A 19 -3.37 -12.84 -5.86
N ALA A 20 -4.08 -11.72 -6.03
CA ALA A 20 -4.11 -11.02 -7.30
C ALA A 20 -2.75 -10.41 -7.68
N LEU A 21 -1.94 -9.97 -6.70
CA LEU A 21 -0.56 -9.53 -6.90
C LEU A 21 0.37 -10.69 -7.26
N ILE A 22 0.19 -11.87 -6.65
CA ILE A 22 0.99 -13.06 -7.02
C ILE A 22 0.64 -13.50 -8.44
N ARG A 23 -0.65 -13.53 -8.81
CA ARG A 23 -1.09 -13.98 -10.13
C ARG A 23 -0.67 -13.04 -11.26
N ASP A 24 -0.73 -11.73 -11.03
CA ASP A 24 -0.35 -10.71 -12.00
C ASP A 24 0.53 -9.64 -11.33
N PRO A 25 1.84 -9.93 -11.14
CA PRO A 25 2.73 -9.09 -10.34
C PRO A 25 3.03 -7.76 -10.99
N GLN A 26 3.08 -7.69 -12.32
CA GLN A 26 3.50 -6.52 -13.09
C GLN A 26 4.75 -5.88 -12.46
N ASN A 27 4.69 -4.60 -12.10
CA ASN A 27 5.70 -3.87 -11.33
C ASN A 27 5.33 -3.67 -9.85
N ASN A 28 4.29 -4.35 -9.35
CA ASN A 28 3.70 -4.14 -8.03
C ASN A 28 4.10 -5.21 -6.99
N PHE A 29 4.67 -6.34 -7.42
CA PHE A 29 5.08 -7.41 -6.52
C PHE A 29 6.36 -8.09 -7.00
N ARG A 30 7.32 -8.24 -6.09
CA ARG A 30 8.61 -8.89 -6.34
C ARG A 30 9.01 -9.72 -5.12
N VAL A 31 9.63 -10.88 -5.35
CA VAL A 31 10.13 -11.78 -4.31
C VAL A 31 11.61 -12.01 -4.51
N PHE A 32 12.34 -11.94 -3.40
CA PHE A 32 13.77 -12.18 -3.35
C PHE A 32 14.07 -13.28 -2.33
N ARG A 33 15.07 -14.13 -2.63
CA ARG A 33 15.65 -15.09 -1.70
C ARG A 33 17.14 -14.82 -1.61
N ASP A 34 17.64 -14.62 -0.40
CA ASP A 34 19.08 -14.37 -0.16
C ASP A 34 19.63 -13.25 -1.06
N SER A 35 18.85 -12.16 -1.22
CA SER A 35 19.12 -11.02 -2.10
C SER A 35 19.04 -11.28 -3.62
N HIS A 36 18.73 -12.49 -4.05
CA HIS A 36 18.51 -12.82 -5.45
C HIS A 36 17.04 -12.66 -5.81
N HIS A 37 16.76 -11.97 -6.91
CA HIS A 37 15.40 -11.83 -7.43
C HIS A 37 14.90 -13.17 -7.98
N VAL A 38 13.73 -13.64 -7.51
CA VAL A 38 13.17 -14.94 -7.87
C VAL A 38 11.84 -14.82 -8.62
N PHE A 39 11.01 -13.85 -8.28
CA PHE A 39 9.65 -13.71 -8.84
C PHE A 39 9.24 -12.25 -8.97
N GLY A 40 8.47 -11.91 -10.01
CA GLY A 40 7.99 -10.54 -10.30
C GLY A 40 8.80 -9.84 -11.39
N ASP A 41 8.33 -8.68 -11.85
CA ASP A 41 8.90 -7.89 -12.97
C ASP A 41 8.93 -8.62 -14.35
N SER A 42 8.75 -7.87 -15.44
CA SER A 42 8.23 -8.34 -16.72
C SER A 42 8.88 -9.61 -17.35
N ALA A 43 8.01 -10.50 -17.82
CA ALA A 43 8.14 -11.53 -18.87
C ALA A 43 9.04 -12.77 -18.69
N ALA A 44 10.02 -12.79 -17.78
CA ALA A 44 10.98 -13.92 -17.71
C ALA A 44 11.10 -14.61 -16.34
N ALA A 45 10.44 -14.11 -15.29
CA ALA A 45 10.43 -14.79 -14.00
C ALA A 45 9.45 -15.96 -14.05
N ASP A 46 10.00 -17.17 -14.08
CA ASP A 46 9.22 -18.40 -14.18
C ASP A 46 8.35 -18.56 -12.93
N SER A 47 7.03 -18.49 -13.08
CA SER A 47 6.08 -18.74 -11.98
C SER A 47 6.33 -20.13 -11.34
N SER A 48 6.93 -21.06 -12.11
CA SER A 48 7.36 -22.36 -11.63
C SER A 48 8.40 -22.30 -10.50
N ALA A 49 9.17 -21.21 -10.37
CA ALA A 49 10.21 -21.05 -9.34
C ALA A 49 9.65 -20.61 -7.99
N LEU A 50 8.46 -20.00 -7.95
CA LEU A 50 7.88 -19.49 -6.71
C LEU A 50 7.36 -20.63 -5.82
N SER A 51 6.63 -21.60 -6.38
CA SER A 51 6.03 -22.66 -5.56
C SER A 51 7.07 -23.54 -4.82
N PRO A 52 8.17 -24.00 -5.44
CA PRO A 52 9.22 -24.74 -4.74
C PRO A 52 9.87 -23.92 -3.61
N LEU A 53 10.14 -22.63 -3.86
CA LEU A 53 10.66 -21.71 -2.86
C LEU A 53 9.70 -21.58 -1.67
N LEU A 54 8.39 -21.43 -1.94
CA LEU A 54 7.40 -21.31 -0.88
C LEU A 54 7.17 -22.63 -0.13
N ARG A 55 7.28 -23.80 -0.78
CA ARG A 55 7.23 -25.09 -0.07
C ARG A 55 8.40 -25.25 0.91
N ASP A 56 9.59 -24.84 0.50
CA ASP A 56 10.77 -24.83 1.35
C ASP A 56 10.61 -23.85 2.53
N PHE A 57 10.16 -22.62 2.23
CA PHE A 57 10.02 -21.55 3.20
C PHE A 57 8.83 -21.74 4.16
N CYS A 58 7.63 -21.93 3.63
CA CYS A 58 6.39 -22.07 4.41
C CYS A 58 6.24 -23.47 5.00
N GLY A 59 6.81 -24.51 4.39
CA GLY A 59 6.77 -25.91 4.83
C GLY A 59 6.18 -26.88 3.79
N GLN A 60 6.75 -28.09 3.71
CA GLN A 60 6.43 -29.07 2.68
C GLN A 60 5.01 -29.66 2.76
N SER A 61 4.37 -29.58 3.93
CA SER A 61 3.01 -30.10 4.18
C SER A 61 1.90 -29.12 3.82
N GLU A 62 2.24 -27.91 3.35
CA GLU A 62 1.23 -26.89 3.02
C GLU A 62 0.69 -27.12 1.60
N ASP A 63 -0.60 -27.44 1.53
CA ASP A 63 -1.29 -27.64 0.25
C ASP A 63 -1.47 -26.31 -0.52
N ASP A 64 -1.78 -25.22 0.19
CA ASP A 64 -1.94 -23.86 -0.37
C ASP A 64 -0.76 -22.95 0.01
N VAL A 65 0.38 -23.16 -0.64
CA VAL A 65 1.62 -22.39 -0.38
C VAL A 65 1.48 -20.89 -0.66
N GLU A 66 0.69 -20.52 -1.67
CA GLU A 66 0.41 -19.11 -1.97
C GLU A 66 -0.48 -18.49 -0.88
N GLY A 67 -1.49 -19.22 -0.42
CA GLY A 67 -2.31 -18.81 0.71
C GLY A 67 -1.49 -18.66 1.99
N ALA A 68 -0.54 -19.56 2.25
CA ALA A 68 0.38 -19.44 3.38
C ALA A 68 1.25 -18.19 3.29
N LEU A 69 1.81 -17.89 2.11
CA LEU A 69 2.54 -16.64 1.87
C LEU A 69 1.63 -15.43 2.12
N CYS A 70 0.40 -15.43 1.58
CA CYS A 70 -0.56 -14.34 1.78
C CYS A 70 -0.87 -14.12 3.27
N ARG A 71 -1.04 -15.21 4.05
CA ARG A 71 -1.26 -15.13 5.50
C ARG A 71 -0.05 -14.54 6.23
N LEU A 72 1.17 -14.92 5.85
CA LEU A 72 2.40 -14.38 6.44
C LEU A 72 2.59 -12.90 6.09
N VAL A 73 2.40 -12.52 4.83
CA VAL A 73 2.48 -11.13 4.37
C VAL A 73 1.41 -10.28 5.05
N ALA A 74 0.17 -10.77 5.20
CA ALA A 74 -0.88 -10.06 5.92
C ALA A 74 -0.52 -9.85 7.41
N LYS A 75 0.03 -10.87 8.08
CA LYS A 75 0.52 -10.76 9.47
C LYS A 75 1.64 -9.73 9.58
N ALA A 76 2.58 -9.74 8.63
CA ALA A 76 3.66 -8.75 8.57
C ALA A 76 3.06 -7.34 8.42
N LEU A 77 2.20 -7.12 7.42
CA LEU A 77 1.58 -5.81 7.16
C LEU A 77 0.77 -5.26 8.36
N ALA A 78 0.29 -6.12 9.26
CA ALA A 78 -0.42 -5.75 10.48
C ALA A 78 0.51 -5.40 11.67
N LEU A 79 1.82 -5.64 11.58
CA LEU A 79 2.76 -5.27 12.64
C LEU A 79 2.78 -3.77 12.87
N ARG A 80 2.75 -3.35 14.14
CA ARG A 80 2.88 -1.94 14.53
C ARG A 80 4.33 -1.49 14.31
N VAL A 81 4.48 -0.45 13.48
CA VAL A 81 5.77 0.20 13.20
C VAL A 81 5.99 1.39 14.14
N ASP A 82 4.91 2.06 14.56
CA ASP A 82 4.97 3.20 15.46
C ASP A 82 4.67 2.78 16.92
N THR A 83 5.68 2.90 17.78
CA THR A 83 5.59 2.62 19.22
C THR A 83 5.48 3.89 20.06
N SER A 84 5.47 5.07 19.43
CA SER A 84 5.44 6.36 20.13
C SER A 84 4.03 6.82 20.51
N ARG A 85 3.00 6.27 19.86
CA ARG A 85 1.59 6.58 20.14
C ARG A 85 0.92 5.54 21.04
N PRO A 86 0.20 5.97 22.10
CA PRO A 86 -0.61 5.08 22.92
C PRO A 86 -1.70 4.41 22.08
N GLU A 87 -2.10 3.19 22.47
CA GLU A 87 -3.06 2.35 21.74
C GLU A 87 -4.44 3.03 21.56
N ASP A 88 -4.78 3.99 22.42
CA ASP A 88 -6.09 4.62 22.51
C ASP A 88 -6.32 5.82 21.56
N GLU A 89 -5.26 6.44 20.99
CA GLU A 89 -5.41 7.53 20.00
C GLU A 89 -5.81 7.05 18.60
N ALA A 90 -5.87 5.74 18.40
CA ALA A 90 -6.22 5.07 17.15
C ALA A 90 -7.69 5.23 16.72
N LEU A 91 -8.55 5.75 17.59
CA LEU A 91 -10.01 5.69 17.46
C LEU A 91 -10.64 6.83 16.64
N MET A 92 -9.86 7.73 16.03
CA MET A 92 -10.40 8.64 15.02
C MET A 92 -10.50 7.92 13.68
N ALA A 93 -11.37 6.90 13.61
CA ALA A 93 -11.79 6.28 12.38
C ALA A 93 -12.63 7.30 11.60
N GLU A 94 -11.96 8.16 10.83
CA GLU A 94 -12.64 9.07 9.91
C GLU A 94 -13.24 8.29 8.75
N GLU A 95 -14.56 8.20 8.88
CA GLU A 95 -15.65 8.17 7.91
C GLU A 95 -15.65 7.09 6.82
N GLU A 96 -16.85 6.52 6.65
CA GLU A 96 -17.21 5.50 5.69
C GLU A 96 -16.59 5.78 4.32
N CYS A 97 -15.76 4.85 3.86
CA CYS A 97 -15.22 4.92 2.50
C CYS A 97 -16.34 4.52 1.52
N ASP A 98 -16.93 5.50 0.83
CA ASP A 98 -17.91 5.33 -0.26
C ASP A 98 -17.46 4.33 -1.34
N LEU A 99 -16.15 4.05 -1.44
CA LEU A 99 -15.58 3.11 -2.39
C LEU A 99 -15.85 1.62 -2.02
N HIS A 100 -16.45 1.33 -0.87
CA HIS A 100 -16.84 -0.04 -0.52
C HIS A 100 -17.91 -0.64 -1.45
N HIS A 101 -18.71 0.17 -2.13
CA HIS A 101 -19.75 -0.32 -3.04
C HIS A 101 -19.21 -1.04 -4.30
N ASN A 102 -17.93 -0.82 -4.67
CA ASN A 102 -17.33 -1.42 -5.87
C ASN A 102 -16.25 -2.46 -5.55
N SER A 103 -16.02 -2.76 -4.27
CA SER A 103 -15.02 -3.74 -3.84
C SER A 103 -15.62 -5.15 -3.73
N ASN A 104 -14.78 -6.19 -3.78
CA ASN A 104 -15.24 -7.55 -3.54
C ASN A 104 -15.91 -7.60 -2.17
N HIS A 105 -17.22 -7.90 -2.14
CA HIS A 105 -17.98 -7.98 -0.91
C HIS A 105 -17.35 -9.03 0.02
N CYS A 106 -16.98 -8.65 1.25
CA CYS A 106 -16.68 -9.67 2.26
C CYS A 106 -17.99 -10.19 2.86
N PHE A 107 -18.07 -11.49 3.17
CA PHE A 107 -19.15 -12.06 3.98
C PHE A 107 -18.97 -11.85 5.49
N CYS A 108 -18.13 -10.90 5.87
CA CYS A 108 -17.79 -10.58 7.24
C CYS A 108 -18.94 -9.79 7.89
N THR A 109 -19.29 -10.10 9.14
CA THR A 109 -20.35 -9.39 9.88
C THR A 109 -19.84 -8.23 10.75
N SER A 110 -18.53 -7.97 10.73
CA SER A 110 -17.85 -6.94 11.54
C SER A 110 -17.41 -5.76 10.69
N GLU A 111 -17.27 -4.59 11.32
CA GLU A 111 -16.52 -3.48 10.74
C GLU A 111 -15.03 -3.86 10.62
N HIS A 112 -14.38 -3.38 9.56
CA HIS A 112 -12.96 -3.61 9.35
C HIS A 112 -12.23 -2.28 9.30
N ALA A 113 -11.10 -2.22 10.00
CA ALA A 113 -10.16 -1.12 9.95
C ALA A 113 -8.74 -1.68 9.91
N LEU A 114 -7.82 -0.89 9.36
CA LEU A 114 -6.40 -1.22 9.43
C LEU A 114 -5.94 -1.18 10.88
N THR A 115 -4.99 -2.05 11.23
CA THR A 115 -4.34 -2.01 12.54
C THR A 115 -3.64 -0.66 12.68
N SER A 116 -4.03 0.13 13.69
CA SER A 116 -3.44 1.44 13.92
C SER A 116 -1.94 1.34 14.19
N GLY A 117 -1.16 2.23 13.58
CA GLY A 117 0.30 2.23 13.64
C GLY A 117 0.95 1.14 12.78
N SER A 118 0.18 0.37 12.00
CA SER A 118 0.72 -0.52 10.98
C SER A 118 1.29 0.27 9.79
N VAL A 119 2.11 -0.39 8.96
CA VAL A 119 2.66 0.24 7.76
C VAL A 119 1.56 0.71 6.80
N LEU A 120 0.48 -0.07 6.65
CA LEU A 120 -0.62 0.28 5.76
C LEU A 120 -1.42 1.46 6.30
N ASP A 121 -1.65 1.53 7.61
CA ASP A 121 -2.29 2.69 8.24
C ASP A 121 -1.44 3.96 8.01
N CYS A 122 -0.13 3.89 8.28
CA CYS A 122 0.80 5.00 8.05
C CYS A 122 0.79 5.48 6.59
N VAL A 123 0.87 4.55 5.64
CA VAL A 123 0.87 4.87 4.20
C VAL A 123 -0.48 5.46 3.80
N LEU A 124 -1.60 4.90 4.23
CA LEU A 124 -2.93 5.40 3.89
C LEU A 124 -3.14 6.83 4.41
N ARG A 125 -2.72 7.13 5.64
CA ARG A 125 -2.78 8.49 6.19
C ARG A 125 -1.96 9.49 5.37
N ALA A 126 -0.76 9.10 4.94
CA ALA A 126 0.06 9.94 4.07
C ALA A 126 -0.57 10.11 2.67
N GLN A 127 -1.22 9.07 2.14
CA GLN A 127 -1.94 9.15 0.86
C GLN A 127 -3.14 10.08 0.94
N ARG A 128 -3.91 10.08 2.04
CA ARG A 128 -5.08 10.95 2.30
C ARG A 128 -4.74 12.43 2.50
N LEU A 129 -3.45 12.81 2.47
CA LEU A 129 -3.05 14.22 2.44
C LEU A 129 -3.44 14.93 1.13
N ASP A 130 -3.89 14.19 0.11
CA ASP A 130 -4.51 14.72 -1.10
C ASP A 130 -5.95 15.20 -0.90
N ALA A 131 -6.20 16.02 0.13
CA ALA A 131 -7.51 16.64 0.35
C ALA A 131 -7.98 17.55 -0.82
N ILE A 132 -7.11 17.78 -1.80
CA ILE A 132 -7.40 18.46 -3.07
C ILE A 132 -7.04 17.53 -4.23
N ASP A 133 -7.77 17.63 -5.33
CA ASP A 133 -7.45 16.90 -6.55
C ASP A 133 -6.27 17.51 -7.33
N SER A 134 -5.87 16.84 -8.42
CA SER A 134 -4.75 17.27 -9.25
C SER A 134 -5.00 18.56 -10.03
N GLU A 135 -6.27 18.94 -10.27
CA GLU A 135 -6.64 20.21 -10.92
C GLU A 135 -6.45 21.37 -9.95
N VAL A 136 -7.03 21.28 -8.76
CA VAL A 136 -6.91 22.29 -7.70
C VAL A 136 -5.44 22.43 -7.29
N ALA A 137 -4.71 21.32 -7.13
CA ALA A 137 -3.28 21.36 -6.82
C ALA A 137 -2.47 22.13 -7.89
N LEU A 138 -2.81 21.95 -9.17
CA LEU A 138 -2.15 22.66 -10.26
C LEU A 138 -2.46 24.16 -10.25
N GLN A 139 -3.72 24.54 -9.99
CA GLN A 139 -4.12 25.95 -9.86
C GLN A 139 -3.42 26.63 -8.68
N LEU A 140 -3.34 25.95 -7.53
CA LEU A 140 -2.64 26.47 -6.36
C LEU A 140 -1.13 26.63 -6.62
N LEU A 141 -0.49 25.65 -7.27
CA LEU A 141 0.92 25.75 -7.64
C LEU A 141 1.20 26.96 -8.54
N GLN A 142 0.33 27.26 -9.50
CA GLN A 142 0.46 28.43 -10.37
C GLN A 142 0.37 29.75 -9.58
N ARG A 143 -0.54 29.82 -8.60
CA ARG A 143 -0.68 30.99 -7.72
C ARG A 143 0.54 31.19 -6.82
N VAL A 144 1.07 30.11 -6.25
CA VAL A 144 2.29 30.17 -5.40
C VAL A 144 3.48 30.64 -6.24
N ASN A 145 3.71 30.05 -7.41
CA ASN A 145 4.80 30.43 -8.31
C ASN A 145 4.71 31.87 -8.85
N SER A 146 3.52 32.46 -8.86
CA SER A 146 3.33 33.86 -9.27
C SER A 146 3.77 34.85 -8.20
N ASN A 147 3.81 34.41 -6.93
CA ASN A 147 4.12 35.24 -5.78
C ASN A 147 5.56 35.03 -5.27
N ASP A 148 6.13 33.83 -5.41
CA ASP A 148 7.52 33.50 -5.05
C ASP A 148 7.96 32.15 -5.68
N VAL A 149 9.26 31.84 -5.63
CA VAL A 149 9.76 30.49 -6.02
C VAL A 149 9.22 29.45 -5.04
N TRP A 150 8.58 28.39 -5.55
CA TRP A 150 8.14 27.26 -4.73
C TRP A 150 9.27 26.70 -3.85
N THR A 151 9.09 26.83 -2.54
CA THR A 151 9.92 26.17 -1.52
C THR A 151 9.02 25.36 -0.58
N PRO A 152 9.30 24.07 -0.35
CA PRO A 152 8.54 23.27 0.60
C PRO A 152 8.51 23.92 2.00
N PRO A 153 7.34 24.09 2.62
CA PRO A 153 7.23 24.70 3.94
C PRO A 153 7.82 23.78 5.02
N THR A 154 8.39 24.37 6.07
CA THR A 154 8.76 23.67 7.30
C THR A 154 7.51 23.34 8.12
N LEU A 155 7.39 22.10 8.60
CA LEU A 155 6.22 21.61 9.34
C LEU A 155 5.93 22.37 10.65
N ASP A 156 6.91 23.12 11.18
CA ASP A 156 6.80 23.88 12.43
C ASP A 156 6.14 25.26 12.26
N ALA A 157 5.83 25.68 11.02
CA ALA A 157 5.18 26.95 10.74
C ALA A 157 3.66 26.84 10.98
N ALA A 158 3.29 26.82 12.26
CA ALA A 158 1.91 26.83 12.72
C ALA A 158 1.24 28.22 12.58
N ASP A 159 1.32 28.84 11.39
CA ASP A 159 0.61 30.09 11.13
C ASP A 159 -0.72 29.81 10.42
N GLN A 160 -1.81 30.22 11.08
CA GLN A 160 -3.21 29.89 10.77
C GLN A 160 -3.78 30.70 9.60
N SER A 161 -3.03 30.78 8.50
CA SER A 161 -3.59 31.21 7.22
C SER A 161 -3.73 30.02 6.30
N GLU A 162 -4.62 30.15 5.34
CA GLU A 162 -4.90 29.20 4.28
C GLU A 162 -3.66 29.01 3.39
N ASP A 163 -2.63 28.36 3.93
CA ASP A 163 -1.32 28.27 3.30
C ASP A 163 -1.43 27.38 2.06
N LEU A 164 -1.60 28.05 0.93
CA LEU A 164 -1.68 27.45 -0.39
C LEU A 164 -0.43 26.57 -0.63
N ALA A 165 0.72 26.99 -0.09
CA ALA A 165 1.95 26.23 -0.21
C ALA A 165 1.89 24.92 0.60
N LEU A 166 1.34 24.94 1.81
CA LEU A 166 1.10 23.73 2.60
C LEU A 166 0.13 22.76 1.92
N LYS A 167 -0.93 23.27 1.27
CA LYS A 167 -1.87 22.42 0.50
C LYS A 167 -1.15 21.73 -0.67
N VAL A 168 -0.32 22.46 -1.42
CA VAL A 168 0.51 21.91 -2.50
C VAL A 168 1.54 20.91 -1.96
N PHE A 169 2.16 21.20 -0.81
CA PHE A 169 3.15 20.31 -0.18
C PHE A 169 2.52 18.99 0.26
N ARG A 170 1.36 19.04 0.94
CA ARG A 170 0.59 17.87 1.34
C ARG A 170 0.22 16.99 0.14
N PHE A 171 -0.18 17.62 -0.97
CA PHE A 171 -0.43 16.91 -2.22
C PHE A 171 0.84 16.26 -2.80
N LEU A 172 2.01 16.90 -2.74
CA LEU A 172 3.26 16.25 -3.16
C LEU A 172 3.63 15.07 -2.27
N VAL A 173 3.44 15.19 -0.96
CA VAL A 173 3.67 14.08 0.00
C VAL A 173 2.75 12.91 -0.31
N SER A 174 1.47 13.14 -0.62
CA SER A 174 0.56 12.06 -1.01
C SER A 174 0.96 11.41 -2.33
N LEU A 175 1.47 12.18 -3.31
CA LEU A 175 2.03 11.60 -4.54
C LEU A 175 3.26 10.73 -4.27
N THR A 176 4.13 11.10 -3.31
CA THR A 176 5.21 10.21 -2.85
C THR A 176 4.63 8.95 -2.21
N ALA A 177 3.63 9.08 -1.35
CA ALA A 177 3.01 7.95 -0.66
C ALA A 177 2.22 6.99 -1.57
N LYS A 178 1.78 7.45 -2.75
CA LYS A 178 1.14 6.62 -3.79
C LYS A 178 2.14 5.89 -4.69
N ASP A 179 3.39 6.38 -4.76
CA ASP A 179 4.47 5.87 -5.63
C ASP A 179 5.60 5.18 -4.84
N LEU A 180 5.41 4.89 -3.54
CA LEU A 180 6.40 4.19 -2.71
C LEU A 180 6.32 2.68 -2.86
N SER A 181 7.35 1.97 -2.36
CA SER A 181 7.32 0.52 -2.21
C SER A 181 7.40 0.11 -0.74
N ILE A 182 6.70 -0.97 -0.38
CA ILE A 182 6.80 -1.60 0.94
C ILE A 182 7.67 -2.85 0.80
N MET A 183 8.77 -2.89 1.53
CA MET A 183 9.67 -4.05 1.58
C MET A 183 9.43 -4.82 2.89
N ILE A 184 9.14 -6.11 2.75
CA ILE A 184 8.96 -7.04 3.87
C ILE A 184 10.09 -8.07 3.80
N THR A 185 10.91 -8.15 4.85
CA THR A 185 11.94 -9.17 4.97
C THR A 185 11.52 -10.18 6.01
N MET A 186 11.59 -11.47 5.69
CA MET A 186 11.21 -12.56 6.58
C MET A 186 12.33 -13.61 6.64
N GLN A 187 12.60 -14.11 7.84
CA GLN A 187 13.51 -15.22 8.08
C GLN A 187 12.79 -16.27 8.92
N ARG A 188 12.76 -17.52 8.45
CA ARG A 188 12.22 -18.64 9.21
C ARG A 188 13.14 -18.96 10.39
N LEU A 189 12.55 -19.19 11.55
CA LEU A 189 13.27 -19.63 12.75
C LEU A 189 13.35 -21.15 12.79
N GLU A 190 14.47 -21.65 13.32
CA GLU A 190 14.67 -23.09 13.56
C GLU A 190 13.70 -23.63 14.62
N ALA A 191 13.33 -24.90 14.50
CA ALA A 191 12.47 -25.54 15.47
C ALA A 191 13.15 -25.58 16.86
N GLY A 192 12.49 -25.00 17.87
CA GLY A 192 13.04 -24.90 19.22
C GLY A 192 14.02 -23.74 19.44
N ALA A 193 14.14 -22.81 18.48
CA ALA A 193 14.89 -21.58 18.69
C ALA A 193 14.33 -20.79 19.89
N ASP A 194 15.23 -20.20 20.69
CA ASP A 194 14.83 -19.37 21.82
C ASP A 194 14.29 -18.00 21.35
N VAL A 195 12.97 -17.94 21.17
CA VAL A 195 12.24 -16.74 20.81
C VAL A 195 12.12 -15.72 21.94
N THR A 196 12.46 -16.07 23.19
CA THR A 196 12.30 -15.15 24.34
C THR A 196 13.29 -13.99 24.31
N SER A 197 14.44 -14.18 23.66
CA SER A 197 15.45 -13.15 23.45
C SER A 197 15.12 -12.19 22.28
N LEU A 198 14.16 -12.55 21.43
CA LEU A 198 13.81 -11.77 20.25
C LEU A 198 12.69 -10.75 20.54
N PRO A 199 12.70 -9.58 19.89
CA PRO A 199 11.62 -8.61 20.07
C PRO A 199 10.31 -9.20 19.55
N SER A 200 9.34 -9.45 20.44
CA SER A 200 8.06 -10.08 20.09
C SER A 200 7.30 -9.35 18.99
N ARG A 201 7.50 -8.03 18.85
CA ARG A 201 6.93 -7.18 17.78
C ARG A 201 7.42 -7.49 16.36
N HIS A 202 8.47 -8.28 16.21
CA HIS A 202 8.99 -8.70 14.91
C HIS A 202 8.70 -10.18 14.64
N LEU A 203 8.03 -10.88 15.55
CA LEU A 203 7.69 -12.29 15.39
C LEU A 203 6.31 -12.43 14.74
N ILE A 204 6.25 -13.21 13.65
CA ILE A 204 5.01 -13.61 13.00
C ILE A 204 5.02 -15.12 12.80
N GLY A 205 3.85 -15.73 12.65
CA GLY A 205 3.75 -17.18 12.42
C GLY A 205 2.61 -17.82 13.19
N ASP A 206 2.69 -19.12 13.39
CA ASP A 206 1.76 -19.95 14.17
C ASP A 206 2.54 -20.87 15.12
N ALA A 207 1.84 -21.71 15.88
CA ALA A 207 2.46 -22.57 16.89
C ALA A 207 3.52 -23.53 16.31
N GLU A 208 3.44 -23.88 15.02
CA GLU A 208 4.36 -24.80 14.37
C GLU A 208 5.55 -24.06 13.74
N ARG A 209 5.33 -22.85 13.23
CA ARG A 209 6.31 -22.12 12.42
C ARG A 209 6.35 -20.64 12.81
N GLN A 210 7.51 -20.20 13.27
CA GLN A 210 7.78 -18.82 13.62
C GLN A 210 8.76 -18.19 12.63
N TYR A 211 8.58 -16.90 12.38
CA TYR A 211 9.39 -16.11 11.46
C TYR A 211 9.73 -14.78 12.12
N LEU A 212 10.97 -14.33 11.93
CA LEU A 212 11.36 -12.97 12.20
C LEU A 212 11.05 -12.12 10.97
N ALA A 213 10.31 -11.03 11.15
CA ALA A 213 9.86 -10.14 10.11
C ALA A 213 10.25 -8.68 10.40
N SER A 214 10.61 -7.96 9.34
CA SER A 214 10.84 -6.52 9.40
C SER A 214 10.22 -5.85 8.17
N ILE A 215 9.74 -4.63 8.36
CA ILE A 215 9.06 -3.85 7.31
C ILE A 215 9.80 -2.54 7.14
N ARG A 216 10.00 -2.15 5.89
CA ARG A 216 10.59 -0.87 5.51
C ARG A 216 9.79 -0.26 4.37
N ILE A 217 9.75 1.07 4.35
CA ILE A 217 9.24 1.83 3.21
C ILE A 217 10.47 2.32 2.42
N ILE A 218 10.43 2.15 1.10
CA ILE A 218 11.47 2.63 0.19
C ILE A 218 10.82 3.54 -0.87
N ASP A 219 11.65 4.22 -1.67
CA ASP A 219 11.23 5.17 -2.72
C ASP A 219 10.53 6.44 -2.20
N LEU A 220 11.01 6.98 -1.06
CA LEU A 220 10.48 8.17 -0.40
C LEU A 220 11.01 9.51 -0.94
N ASP A 221 11.62 9.51 -2.13
CA ASP A 221 12.12 10.73 -2.74
C ASP A 221 10.99 11.74 -2.96
N GLN A 222 11.21 12.97 -2.50
CA GLN A 222 10.25 14.05 -2.66
C GLN A 222 9.96 14.29 -4.14
N LYS A 223 8.67 14.24 -4.52
CA LYS A 223 8.28 14.56 -5.90
C LYS A 223 8.45 16.06 -6.16
N SER A 224 8.96 16.40 -7.34
CA SER A 224 9.04 17.79 -7.79
C SER A 224 7.66 18.35 -8.17
N ASP A 225 7.56 19.67 -8.23
CA ASP A 225 6.38 20.42 -8.71
C ASP A 225 5.91 19.96 -10.10
N GLN A 226 6.84 19.57 -10.98
CA GLN A 226 6.54 19.01 -12.31
C GLN A 226 5.67 17.75 -12.22
N LYS A 227 5.74 16.99 -11.13
CA LYS A 227 4.92 15.79 -10.92
C LYS A 227 3.43 16.15 -10.88
N ILE A 228 3.04 17.29 -10.30
CA ILE A 228 1.63 17.74 -10.24
C ILE A 228 1.07 17.89 -11.65
N LYS A 229 1.80 18.61 -12.54
CA LYS A 229 1.41 18.78 -13.95
C LYS A 229 1.26 17.44 -14.67
N ARG A 230 2.19 16.51 -14.42
CA ARG A 230 2.17 15.17 -15.01
C ARG A 230 0.99 14.34 -14.49
N THR A 231 0.68 14.42 -13.19
CA THR A 231 -0.46 13.75 -12.57
C THR A 231 -1.77 14.25 -13.17
N PHE A 232 -2.00 15.56 -13.20
CA PHE A 232 -3.20 16.15 -13.82
C PHE A 232 -3.38 15.69 -15.27
N SER A 233 -2.31 15.73 -16.07
CA SER A 233 -2.35 15.28 -17.46
C SER A 233 -2.68 13.79 -17.59
N LYS A 234 -2.20 12.95 -16.67
CA LYS A 234 -2.50 11.52 -16.64
C LYS A 234 -3.95 11.26 -16.22
N ASP A 235 -4.45 11.95 -15.21
CA ASP A 235 -5.82 11.80 -14.71
C ASP A 235 -6.84 12.11 -15.82
N MET A 236 -6.65 13.23 -16.53
CA MET A 236 -7.49 13.59 -17.67
C MET A 236 -7.49 12.53 -18.78
N ARG A 237 -6.32 11.95 -19.09
CA ARG A 237 -6.22 10.86 -20.06
C ARG A 237 -6.92 9.59 -19.59
N MET A 238 -6.79 9.25 -18.31
CA MET A 238 -7.44 8.07 -17.73
C MET A 238 -8.97 8.22 -17.74
N ILE A 239 -9.50 9.36 -17.31
CA ILE A 239 -10.94 9.67 -17.34
C ILE A 239 -11.47 9.62 -18.77
N ALA A 240 -10.77 10.23 -19.73
CA ALA A 240 -11.16 10.20 -21.14
C ALA A 240 -11.19 8.78 -21.72
N ALA A 241 -10.16 7.98 -21.43
CA ALA A 241 -10.08 6.58 -21.87
C ALA A 241 -11.20 5.72 -21.26
N PHE A 242 -11.46 5.89 -19.96
CA PHE A 242 -12.54 5.18 -19.26
C PHE A 242 -13.91 5.51 -19.86
N ASN A 243 -14.21 6.81 -20.05
CA ASN A 243 -15.47 7.25 -20.64
C ASN A 243 -15.66 6.75 -22.08
N THR A 244 -14.57 6.65 -22.85
CA THR A 244 -14.60 6.08 -24.21
C THR A 244 -14.91 4.59 -24.18
N SER A 245 -14.26 3.83 -23.29
CA SER A 245 -14.51 2.40 -23.10
C SER A 245 -15.95 2.11 -22.66
N ALA A 246 -16.46 2.87 -21.68
CA ALA A 246 -17.82 2.73 -21.19
C ALA A 246 -18.88 2.97 -22.27
N LYS A 247 -18.69 4.00 -23.12
CA LYS A 247 -19.57 4.27 -24.27
C LYS A 247 -19.56 3.13 -25.29
N ASN A 248 -18.38 2.58 -25.59
CA ASN A 248 -18.25 1.47 -26.54
C ASN A 248 -18.93 0.19 -26.02
N ASN A 249 -18.82 -0.12 -24.72
CA ASN A 249 -19.49 -1.28 -24.13
C ASN A 249 -21.02 -1.14 -24.12
N ASN A 250 -21.55 0.07 -23.87
CA ASN A 250 -23.01 0.30 -23.92
C ASN A 250 -23.57 0.17 -25.34
N ASN A 251 -22.80 0.57 -26.36
CA ASN A 251 -23.20 0.41 -27.77
C ASN A 251 -23.14 -1.06 -28.23
N ASN A 252 -22.23 -1.87 -27.67
CA ASN A 252 -22.15 -3.30 -28.00
C ASN A 252 -23.23 -4.16 -27.31
N ASN A 253 -23.81 -3.68 -26.20
CA ASN A 253 -24.91 -4.35 -25.50
C ASN A 253 -26.31 -3.93 -26.00
N SER A 254 -26.39 -3.06 -27.02
CA SER A 254 -27.63 -2.56 -27.61
C SER A 254 -27.87 -3.04 -29.06
N VAL A 255 -27.10 -4.04 -29.49
CA VAL A 255 -27.25 -4.78 -30.77
C VAL A 255 -27.58 -6.23 -30.46
#